data_AF-A0A077NW67-F1
#
_entry.id   AF-A0A077NW67-F1
#
_cell.length_a   1.000
_cell.length_b   1.000
_cell.length_c   1.000
_cell.angle_alpha   90.00
_cell.angle_beta   90.00
_cell.angle_gamma   90.00
#
_symmetry.space_group_name_H-M   'P 1'
#
loop_
_entity.id
_entity.type
_entity.pdbx_description
1 polymer ?
#
loop_
_entity_poly.entity_id
_entity_poly.type
_entity_poly.pdbx_seq_one_letter_code
_entity_poly.pdbx_strand_id
1 'polypeptide(L)'
;MLKAINGMMLDMLAAIARKDYQDRRRRQEEGILKAKAAGKFRGRQADNQLHEKIIELRVKNRQSIRDTARLCGVQGLRMKIFSG
;
A
#
# COMPACT_ATOMS: atom_id res chain seq x y z
N MET A 1 47.06 7.01 14.93
CA MET A 1 46.40 8.34 14.99
C MET A 1 45.30 8.48 13.93
N LEU A 2 45.57 8.24 12.64
CA LEU A 2 44.58 8.31 11.56
C LEU A 2 43.34 7.41 11.75
N LYS A 3 43.50 6.20 12.28
CA LYS A 3 42.38 5.27 12.54
C LYS A 3 41.36 5.81 13.57
N ALA A 4 41.83 6.55 14.57
CA ALA A 4 40.96 7.11 15.60
C ALA A 4 40.12 8.29 15.08
N ILE A 5 40.72 9.15 14.25
CA ILE A 5 40.03 10.26 13.57
C ILE A 5 38.96 9.72 12.61
N ASN A 6 39.29 8.69 11.83
CA ASN A 6 38.34 8.05 10.93
C ASN A 6 37.16 7.41 11.69
N GLY A 7 37.42 6.79 12.85
CA GLY A 7 36.36 6.25 13.71
C GLY A 7 35.41 7.33 14.23
N MET A 8 35.95 8.38 14.84
CA MET A 8 35.14 9.49 15.38
C MET A 8 34.34 10.22 14.29
N MET A 9 34.91 10.35 13.08
CA MET A 9 34.20 10.95 11.95
C MET A 9 33.01 10.08 11.51
N LEU A 10 33.18 8.76 11.45
CA LEU A 10 32.09 7.84 11.12
C LEU A 10 30.99 7.85 12.19
N ASP A 11 31.36 7.89 13.48
CA ASP A 11 30.40 7.96 14.57
C ASP A 11 29.59 9.27 14.52
N MET A 12 30.26 10.39 14.22
CA MET A 12 29.60 11.68 14.04
C MET A 12 28.63 11.65 12.85
N LEU A 13 29.02 11.09 11.70
CA LEU A 13 28.14 10.93 10.54
C LEU A 13 26.95 10.02 10.85
N ALA A 14 27.18 8.93 11.57
CA ALA A 14 26.12 8.00 11.98
C ALA A 14 25.11 8.69 12.93
N ALA A 15 25.58 9.50 13.87
CA ALA A 15 24.73 10.28 14.77
C ALA A 15 23.87 11.30 14.01
N ILE A 16 24.46 12.01 13.05
CA ILE A 16 23.74 12.97 12.20
C ILE A 16 22.68 12.25 11.36
N ALA A 17 23.04 11.16 10.69
CA ALA A 17 22.11 10.37 9.88
C ALA A 17 20.94 9.83 10.71
N ARG A 18 21.21 9.37 11.94
CA ARG A 18 20.18 8.89 12.86
C ARG A 18 19.22 10.00 13.26
N LYS A 19 19.72 11.18 13.60
CA LYS A 19 18.90 12.34 13.96
C LYS A 19 18.00 12.76 12.80
N ASP A 20 18.55 12.91 11.60
CA ASP A 20 17.77 13.29 10.43
C ASP A 20 16.69 12.25 10.07
N TYR A 21 16.99 10.95 10.20
CA TYR A 21 15.98 9.90 10.03
C TYR A 21 14.82 10.04 11.02
N GLN A 22 15.13 10.29 12.30
CA GLN A 22 14.11 10.49 13.34
C GLN A 22 13.25 11.72 13.04
N ASP A 23 13.87 12.82 12.61
CA ASP A 23 13.16 14.05 12.25
C ASP A 23 12.27 13.85 11.01
N ARG A 24 12.69 13.06 10.03
CA ARG A 24 11.87 12.68 8.87
C ARG A 24 10.67 11.82 9.29
N ARG A 25 10.89 10.83 10.14
CA ARG A 25 9.83 9.95 10.67
C ARG A 25 8.78 10.75 11.43
N ARG A 26 9.20 11.63 12.35
CA ARG A 26 8.30 12.50 13.10
C ARG A 26 7.44 13.37 12.19
N ARG A 27 8.05 14.05 11.21
CA ARG A 27 7.31 14.90 10.25
C ARG A 27 6.34 14.10 9.40
N GLN A 28 6.73 12.90 8.99
CA GLN A 28 5.85 12.01 8.24
C GLN A 28 4.63 11.59 9.09
N GLU A 29 4.85 11.23 10.35
CA GLU A 29 3.79 10.86 11.29
C GLU A 29 2.82 12.01 11.53
N GLU A 30 3.32 13.23 11.79
CA GLU A 30 2.50 14.45 11.91
C GLU A 30 1.70 14.73 10.62
N GLY A 31 2.33 14.56 9.45
CA GLY A 31 1.68 14.71 8.16
C GLY A 31 0.57 13.67 7.92
N ILE A 32 0.82 12.41 8.28
CA ILE A 32 -0.18 11.34 8.20
C ILE A 32 -1.36 11.63 9.13
N LEU A 33 -1.12 12.06 10.37
CA LEU A 33 -2.18 12.40 11.32
C LEU A 33 -3.07 13.51 10.77
N LYS A 34 -2.48 14.60 10.25
CA LYS A 34 -3.22 15.69 9.61
C LYS A 34 -4.02 15.23 8.40
N ALA A 35 -3.43 14.39 7.54
CA ALA A 35 -4.11 13.87 6.35
C ALA A 35 -5.22 12.86 6.69
N LYS A 36 -5.08 12.08 7.76
CA LYS A 36 -6.14 11.21 8.30
C LYS A 36 -7.30 12.04 8.85
N ALA A 37 -7.02 13.06 9.66
CA ALA A 37 -8.05 13.98 10.17
C ALA A 37 -8.79 14.72 9.04
N ALA A 38 -8.08 15.08 7.97
CA ALA A 38 -8.67 15.68 6.77
C ALA A 38 -9.36 14.68 5.82
N GLY A 39 -9.46 13.39 6.18
CA GLY A 39 -10.14 12.38 5.36
C GLY A 39 -9.48 12.06 4.01
N LYS A 40 -8.18 12.35 3.84
CA LYS A 40 -7.47 12.11 2.57
C LYS A 40 -7.18 10.63 2.32
N PHE A 41 -7.05 9.81 3.36
CA PHE A 41 -6.82 8.38 3.23
C PHE A 41 -8.16 7.64 3.02
N ARG A 42 -8.55 7.45 1.76
CA ARG A 42 -9.79 6.74 1.38
C ARG A 42 -9.59 5.25 1.06
N GLY A 43 -8.37 4.74 1.23
CA GLY A 43 -8.01 3.37 0.84
C GLY A 43 -8.04 3.16 -0.68
N ARG A 44 -7.89 1.89 -1.10
CA ARG A 44 -8.01 1.51 -2.51
C ARG A 44 -9.48 1.62 -2.93
N GLN A 45 -9.76 2.45 -3.93
CA GLN A 45 -11.10 2.57 -4.48
C GLN A 45 -11.48 1.31 -5.26
N ALA A 46 -12.76 0.94 -5.21
CA ALA A 46 -13.28 -0.16 -6.01
C ALA A 46 -13.23 0.22 -7.49
N ASP A 47 -12.97 -0.78 -8.32
CA ASP A 47 -13.11 -0.65 -9.77
C ASP A 47 -14.55 -1.05 -10.11
N ASN A 48 -15.39 -0.03 -10.32
CA ASN A 48 -16.82 -0.23 -10.52
C ASN A 48 -17.12 -0.97 -11.83
N GLN A 49 -16.37 -0.69 -12.90
CA GLN A 49 -16.55 -1.35 -14.19
C GLN A 49 -16.23 -2.84 -14.09
N LEU A 50 -15.12 -3.16 -13.41
CA LEU A 50 -14.77 -4.55 -13.13
C LEU A 50 -15.84 -5.24 -12.27
N HIS A 51 -16.38 -4.55 -11.26
CA HIS A 51 -17.42 -5.07 -10.38
C HIS A 51 -18.70 -5.40 -11.16
N GLU A 52 -19.16 -4.49 -12.02
CA GLU A 52 -20.33 -4.68 -12.89
C GLU A 52 -20.14 -5.86 -13.84
N LYS A 53 -18.97 -5.97 -14.48
CA LYS A 53 -18.64 -7.09 -15.37
C LYS A 53 -18.67 -8.44 -14.63
N ILE A 54 -18.16 -8.47 -13.39
CA ILE A 54 -18.20 -9.68 -12.56
C ILE A 54 -19.65 -10.07 -12.22
N ILE A 55 -20.49 -9.10 -11.84
CA ILE A 55 -21.91 -9.33 -11.56
C ILE A 55 -22.61 -9.89 -12.79
N GLU A 56 -22.40 -9.31 -13.97
CA GLU A 56 -22.99 -9.79 -15.21
C GLU A 56 -22.62 -11.25 -15.50
N LEU A 57 -21.32 -11.58 -15.44
CA LEU A 57 -20.84 -12.92 -15.76
C LEU A 57 -21.24 -13.97 -14.71
N ARG A 58 -21.30 -13.61 -13.42
CA ARG A 58 -21.64 -14.54 -12.33
C ARG A 58 -23.14 -14.70 -12.13
N VAL A 59 -23.88 -13.59 -12.10
CA VAL A 59 -25.31 -13.58 -11.76
C VAL A 59 -26.17 -13.85 -12.99
N LYS A 60 -25.93 -13.14 -14.10
CA LYS A 60 -26.74 -13.29 -15.31
C LYS A 60 -26.33 -14.52 -16.11
N ASN A 61 -25.03 -14.70 -16.34
CA ASN A 61 -24.51 -15.78 -17.19
C ASN A 61 -24.18 -17.08 -16.45
N ARG A 62 -24.33 -17.10 -15.11
CA ARG A 62 -24.07 -18.27 -14.22
C ARG A 62 -22.72 -18.96 -14.46
N GLN A 63 -21.70 -18.20 -14.86
CA GLN A 63 -20.37 -18.76 -15.15
C GLN A 63 -19.62 -19.16 -13.88
N SER A 64 -18.68 -20.10 -13.99
CA SER A 64 -17.86 -20.53 -12.85
C SER A 64 -16.91 -19.43 -12.38
N ILE A 65 -16.51 -19.46 -11.11
CA ILE A 65 -15.57 -18.49 -10.52
C ILE A 65 -14.27 -18.44 -11.33
N ARG A 66 -13.81 -19.60 -11.81
CA ARG A 66 -12.57 -19.72 -12.59
C ARG A 66 -12.70 -19.04 -13.95
N ASP A 67 -13.83 -19.24 -14.63
CA ASP A 67 -14.06 -18.70 -15.97
C ASP A 67 -14.28 -17.19 -15.91
N THR A 68 -15.06 -16.70 -14.94
CA THR A 68 -15.22 -15.26 -14.71
C THR A 68 -13.88 -14.59 -14.39
N ALA A 69 -13.05 -15.23 -13.55
CA ALA A 69 -11.72 -14.73 -13.22
C ALA A 69 -10.82 -14.60 -14.45
N ARG A 70 -10.82 -15.62 -15.33
CA ARG A 70 -10.12 -15.57 -16.60
C ARG A 70 -10.62 -14.45 -17.51
N LEU A 71 -11.94 -14.29 -17.66
CA LEU A 71 -12.57 -13.29 -18.55
C LEU A 71 -12.45 -11.84 -18.04
N CYS A 72 -12.32 -11.66 -16.73
CA CYS A 72 -12.10 -10.37 -16.09
C CYS A 72 -10.61 -10.05 -15.88
N GLY A 73 -9.70 -10.99 -16.20
CA GLY A 73 -8.26 -10.79 -16.01
C GLY A 73 -7.85 -10.64 -14.54
N VAL A 74 -8.60 -11.22 -13.61
CA VAL A 74 -8.32 -11.13 -12.17
C VAL A 74 -8.04 -12.49 -11.58
N GLN A 75 -7.31 -12.52 -10.46
CA GLN A 75 -7.03 -13.75 -9.75
C GLN A 75 -8.32 -14.34 -9.16
N GLY A 76 -8.47 -15.67 -9.21
CA GLY A 76 -9.64 -16.36 -8.63
C GLY A 76 -9.84 -16.06 -7.14
N LEU A 77 -8.77 -15.76 -6.40
CA LEU A 77 -8.86 -15.33 -5.00
C LEU A 77 -9.62 -14.01 -4.84
N ARG A 78 -9.47 -13.08 -5.79
CA ARG A 78 -10.18 -11.80 -5.83
C ARG A 78 -11.68 -11.97 -6.10
N MET A 79 -12.13 -13.15 -6.53
CA MET A 79 -13.55 -13.45 -6.69
C MET A 79 -14.23 -13.91 -5.41
N LYS A 80 -13.49 -14.33 -4.37
CA LYS A 80 -14.08 -14.81 -3.12
C LYS A 80 -14.84 -13.72 -2.35
N ILE A 81 -14.48 -12.45 -2.56
CA ILE A 81 -15.23 -11.31 -1.98
C ILE A 81 -16.61 -11.11 -2.64
N PHE A 82 -16.86 -11.75 -3.79
CA PHE A 82 -18.11 -11.67 -4.55
C PHE A 82 -18.97 -12.95 -4.43
N SER A 83 -18.53 -13.93 -3.63
CA SER A 83 -19.19 -15.23 -3.50
C SER A 83 -19.93 -15.41 -2.17
N GLY A 84 -20.12 -14.33 -1.42
CA GLY A 84 -20.91 -14.29 -0.18
C GLY A 84 -22.31 -13.76 -0.42
#